data_AF-A0A3D9H1M4-F1
#
_entry.id   AF-A0A3D9H1M4-F1
#
_cell.length_a   1.000
_cell.length_b   1.000
_cell.length_c   1.000
_cell.angle_alpha   90.00
_cell.angle_beta   90.00
_cell.angle_gamma   90.00
#
_symmetry.space_group_name_H-M   'P 1'
#
loop_
_entity.id
_entity.type
_entity.pdbx_description
1 polymer ?
#
loop_
_entity_poly.entity_id
_entity_poly.type
_entity_poly.pdbx_seq_one_letter_code
_entity_poly.pdbx_strand_id
1 'polypeptide(L)'
;MIELILSTLAEFGLIREDYKHQKQISKKEKEDGIKRPIQKYFLQPSVLILIAVVVIGSLSAILFFTYQKTSVFPEKTKKEISEMKDRMENWNKNLGQYPTELNELIGNNPLRQDWKKDAWNREYKFMITKNGKGFLITSAGSDGKFGTKDDITSE
;
A
#
# COMPACT_ATOMS: atom_id res chain seq x y z
N MET A 1 -23.33 -22.15 12.45
CA MET A 1 -23.45 -23.61 12.72
C MET A 1 -22.76 -24.43 11.64
N ILE A 2 -23.17 -24.33 10.37
CA ILE A 2 -22.57 -25.12 9.26
C ILE A 2 -21.09 -24.77 9.03
N GLU A 3 -20.71 -23.50 9.00
CA GLU A 3 -19.31 -23.09 8.81
C GLU A 3 -18.37 -23.64 9.87
N LEU A 4 -18.83 -23.65 11.14
CA LEU A 4 -18.06 -24.16 12.27
C LEU A 4 -17.88 -25.70 12.20
N ILE A 5 -18.89 -26.41 11.70
CA ILE A 5 -18.79 -27.85 11.44
C ILE A 5 -17.81 -28.13 10.28
N LEU A 6 -17.85 -27.31 9.23
CA LEU A 6 -16.94 -27.48 8.09
C LEU A 6 -15.50 -27.14 8.43
N SER A 7 -15.25 -26.08 9.20
CA SER A 7 -13.89 -25.70 9.62
C SER A 7 -13.27 -26.78 10.50
N THR A 8 -14.02 -27.29 11.47
CA THR A 8 -13.55 -28.36 12.36
C THR A 8 -13.26 -29.66 11.62
N LEU A 9 -14.07 -30.03 10.63
CA LEU A 9 -13.81 -31.20 9.77
C LEU A 9 -12.56 -31.03 8.91
N ALA A 10 -12.33 -29.82 8.37
CA ALA A 10 -11.13 -29.51 7.59
C ALA A 10 -9.86 -29.58 8.44
N GLU A 11 -9.88 -29.00 9.65
CA GLU A 11 -8.78 -29.09 10.61
C GLU A 11 -8.44 -30.54 10.97
N PHE A 12 -9.46 -31.35 11.27
CA PHE A 12 -9.27 -32.78 11.57
C PHE A 12 -8.70 -33.55 10.37
N GLY A 13 -9.14 -33.21 9.16
CA GLY A 13 -8.59 -33.76 7.91
C GLY A 13 -7.09 -33.48 7.76
N LEU A 14 -6.66 -32.25 8.03
CA LEU A 14 -5.25 -31.85 7.95
C LEU A 14 -4.39 -32.58 9.00
N ILE A 15 -4.86 -32.65 10.24
CA ILE A 15 -4.15 -33.36 11.32
C ILE A 15 -3.95 -34.84 10.96
N ARG A 16 -4.96 -35.47 10.34
CA ARG A 16 -4.87 -36.85 9.88
C ARG A 16 -3.80 -37.03 8.81
N GLU A 17 -3.71 -36.13 7.85
CA GLU A 17 -2.71 -36.19 6.78
C GLU A 17 -1.29 -35.92 7.30
N ASP A 18 -1.12 -34.96 8.23
CA ASP A 18 0.15 -34.72 8.90
C ASP A 18 0.64 -35.96 9.67
N TYR A 19 -0.26 -36.61 10.40
CA TYR A 19 0.06 -37.86 11.11
C TYR A 19 0.50 -38.98 10.14
N LYS A 20 -0.23 -39.16 9.02
CA LYS A 20 0.15 -40.14 8.00
C LYS A 20 1.52 -39.84 7.40
N HIS A 21 1.78 -38.58 7.07
CA HIS A 21 3.06 -38.12 6.53
C HIS A 21 4.22 -38.42 7.49
N GLN A 22 4.08 -38.01 8.76
CA GLN A 22 5.10 -38.28 9.78
C GLN A 22 5.35 -39.78 9.99
N LYS A 23 4.29 -40.60 9.94
CA LYS A 23 4.41 -42.07 10.05
C LYS A 23 5.19 -42.66 8.86
N GLN A 24 4.91 -42.20 7.63
CA GLN A 24 5.63 -42.67 6.44
C GLN A 24 7.12 -42.29 6.49
N ILE A 25 7.44 -41.05 6.84
CA ILE A 25 8.84 -40.61 6.97
C ILE A 25 9.55 -41.40 8.07
N SER A 26 8.91 -41.59 9.23
CA SER A 26 9.49 -42.39 10.33
C SER A 26 9.77 -43.84 9.94
N LYS A 27 8.96 -44.43 9.04
CA LYS A 27 9.23 -45.77 8.51
C LYS A 27 10.50 -45.78 7.64
N LYS A 28 10.64 -44.81 6.73
CA LYS A 28 11.84 -44.66 5.91
C LYS A 28 13.10 -44.36 6.73
N GLU A 29 12.98 -43.55 7.80
CA GLU A 29 14.09 -43.28 8.72
C GLU A 29 14.59 -44.56 9.42
N LYS A 30 13.68 -45.52 9.70
CA LYS A 30 14.03 -46.82 10.27
C LYS A 30 14.65 -47.78 9.25
N GLU A 31 14.22 -47.72 8.00
CA GLU A 31 14.75 -48.55 6.91
C GLU A 31 16.16 -48.11 6.50
N ASP A 32 16.37 -46.80 6.36
CA ASP A 32 17.63 -46.25 5.83
C ASP A 32 18.62 -45.83 6.95
N GLY A 33 18.17 -45.75 8.21
CA GLY A 33 18.95 -45.26 9.37
C GLY A 33 19.24 -43.74 9.36
N ILE A 34 18.82 -43.02 8.33
CA ILE A 34 19.07 -41.58 8.15
C ILE A 34 17.90 -40.77 8.71
N LYS A 35 18.19 -39.80 9.59
CA LYS A 35 17.19 -38.86 10.13
C LYS A 35 16.84 -37.78 9.10
N ARG A 36 15.54 -37.48 8.93
CA ARG A 36 15.00 -36.49 7.98
C ARG A 36 14.08 -35.47 8.67
N PRO A 37 14.59 -34.67 9.63
CA PRO A 37 13.75 -33.78 10.45
C PRO A 37 13.03 -32.70 9.62
N ILE A 38 13.69 -32.14 8.60
CA ILE A 38 13.11 -31.11 7.74
C ILE A 38 11.92 -31.70 6.96
N GLN A 39 12.09 -32.86 6.34
CA GLN A 39 11.00 -33.50 5.59
C GLN A 39 9.84 -33.92 6.49
N LYS A 40 10.12 -34.31 7.73
CA LYS A 40 9.13 -34.78 8.70
C LYS A 40 8.22 -33.67 9.22
N TYR A 41 8.77 -32.51 9.54
CA TYR A 41 8.04 -31.41 10.19
C TYR A 41 7.78 -30.22 9.27
N PHE A 42 8.72 -29.86 8.41
CA PHE A 42 8.61 -28.66 7.56
C PHE A 42 7.86 -28.92 6.25
N LEU A 43 7.96 -30.13 5.71
CA LEU A 43 7.25 -30.55 4.48
C LEU A 43 5.94 -31.30 4.77
N GLN A 44 5.37 -31.14 5.97
CA GLN A 44 4.07 -31.73 6.27
C GLN A 44 2.94 -30.93 5.59
N PRO A 45 1.85 -31.59 5.19
CA PRO A 45 0.74 -30.97 4.46
C PRO A 45 0.23 -29.64 5.05
N SER A 46 0.03 -29.56 6.38
CA SER A 46 -0.44 -28.33 7.02
C SER A 46 0.51 -27.14 6.84
N VAL A 47 1.81 -27.36 7.00
CA VAL A 47 2.85 -26.34 6.85
C VAL A 47 2.97 -25.90 5.39
N LEU A 48 2.85 -26.83 4.44
CA LEU A 48 2.84 -26.50 3.00
C LEU A 48 1.65 -25.61 2.63
N ILE A 49 0.45 -25.91 3.15
CA ILE A 49 -0.74 -25.08 2.94
C ILE A 49 -0.55 -23.69 3.55
N LEU A 50 -0.02 -23.62 4.78
CA LEU A 50 0.27 -22.35 5.43
C LEU A 50 1.26 -21.51 4.60
N ILE A 51 2.36 -22.11 4.13
CA ILE A 51 3.34 -21.44 3.28
C ILE A 51 2.67 -20.98 1.98
N ALA A 52 1.85 -21.81 1.34
CA ALA A 52 1.15 -21.44 0.12
C ALA A 52 0.22 -20.23 0.34
N VAL A 53 -0.54 -20.21 1.43
CA VAL A 53 -1.42 -19.07 1.79
C VAL A 53 -0.60 -17.81 2.03
N VAL A 54 0.52 -17.91 2.76
CA VAL A 54 1.41 -16.76 3.00
C VAL A 54 2.01 -16.24 1.70
N VAL A 55 2.48 -17.13 0.81
CA VAL A 55 3.04 -16.76 -0.49
C VAL A 55 2.00 -16.07 -1.35
N ILE A 56 0.82 -16.67 -1.51
CA ILE A 56 -0.29 -16.10 -2.31
C ILE A 56 -0.71 -14.75 -1.72
N GLY A 57 -0.92 -14.67 -0.40
CA GLY A 57 -1.30 -13.44 0.28
C GLY A 57 -0.25 -12.33 0.12
N SER A 58 1.04 -12.67 0.22
CA SER A 58 2.13 -11.72 0.01
C SER A 58 2.20 -11.21 -1.43
N LEU A 59 2.03 -12.09 -2.43
CA LEU A 59 2.00 -11.70 -3.84
C LEU A 59 0.80 -10.79 -4.14
N SER A 60 -0.39 -11.14 -3.65
CA SER A 60 -1.58 -10.30 -3.79
C SER A 60 -1.39 -8.93 -3.13
N ALA A 61 -0.80 -8.88 -1.94
CA ALA A 61 -0.51 -7.62 -1.27
C ALA A 61 0.48 -6.76 -2.06
N ILE A 62 1.57 -7.35 -2.57
CA ILE A 62 2.56 -6.64 -3.40
C ILE A 62 1.88 -6.04 -4.63
N LEU A 63 1.09 -6.83 -5.36
CA LEU A 63 0.35 -6.37 -6.55
C LEU A 63 -0.64 -5.24 -6.23
N PHE A 64 -1.34 -5.35 -5.09
CA PHE A 64 -2.27 -4.33 -4.65
C PHE A 64 -1.56 -3.00 -4.31
N PHE A 65 -0.45 -3.07 -3.57
CA PHE A 65 0.32 -1.88 -3.20
C PHE A 65 1.03 -1.24 -4.39
N THR A 66 1.54 -2.03 -5.35
CA THR A 66 2.13 -1.48 -6.57
C THR A 66 1.07 -0.78 -7.41
N TYR A 67 -0.09 -1.41 -7.62
CA TYR A 67 -1.20 -0.79 -8.36
C TYR A 67 -1.66 0.53 -7.74
N GLN A 68 -1.80 0.58 -6.41
CA GLN A 68 -2.15 1.84 -5.73
C GLN A 68 -1.11 2.94 -6.00
N LYS A 69 0.18 2.62 -5.85
CA LYS A 69 1.27 3.59 -6.04
C LYS A 69 1.41 4.07 -7.48
N THR A 70 1.17 3.21 -8.47
CA THR A 70 1.41 3.56 -9.88
C THR A 70 0.21 4.21 -10.56
N SER A 71 -1.00 3.85 -10.16
CA SER A 71 -2.21 4.22 -10.92
C SER A 71 -3.17 5.07 -10.10
N VAL A 72 -3.42 4.73 -8.84
CA VAL A 72 -4.40 5.44 -8.00
C VAL A 72 -3.81 6.73 -7.44
N PHE A 73 -2.58 6.68 -6.96
CA PHE A 73 -1.94 7.81 -6.29
C PHE A 73 -1.68 9.02 -7.22
N PRO A 74 -1.21 8.83 -8.47
CA PRO A 74 -1.08 9.95 -9.40
C PRO A 74 -2.42 10.62 -9.72
N GLU A 75 -3.47 9.84 -9.97
CA GLU A 75 -4.80 10.39 -10.28
C GLU A 75 -5.41 11.13 -9.09
N LYS A 76 -5.26 10.58 -7.87
CA LYS A 76 -5.67 11.26 -6.64
C LYS A 76 -4.91 12.59 -6.46
N THR A 77 -3.60 12.58 -6.62
CA THR A 77 -2.73 13.76 -6.48
C THR A 77 -3.06 14.83 -7.52
N LYS A 78 -3.28 14.45 -8.79
CA LYS A 78 -3.74 15.38 -9.84
C LYS A 78 -5.07 16.04 -9.48
N LYS A 79 -6.02 15.26 -8.95
CA LYS A 79 -7.32 15.77 -8.52
C LYS A 79 -7.16 16.75 -7.36
N GLU A 80 -6.37 16.43 -6.35
CA GLU A 80 -6.08 17.32 -5.22
C GLU A 80 -5.41 18.62 -5.69
N ILE A 81 -4.44 18.55 -6.60
CA ILE A 81 -3.79 19.73 -7.20
C ILE A 81 -4.80 20.59 -7.97
N SER A 82 -5.73 19.97 -8.71
CA SER A 82 -6.81 20.70 -9.39
C SER A 82 -7.74 21.41 -8.39
N GLU A 83 -8.16 20.74 -7.32
CA GLU A 83 -9.01 21.33 -6.29
C GLU A 83 -8.30 22.48 -5.54
N MET A 84 -6.99 22.32 -5.27
CA MET A 84 -6.15 23.37 -4.73
C MET A 84 -6.03 24.56 -5.69
N LYS A 85 -5.88 24.31 -7.01
CA LYS A 85 -5.82 25.34 -8.05
C LYS A 85 -7.11 26.18 -8.07
N ASP A 86 -8.27 25.54 -8.12
CA ASP A 86 -9.56 26.22 -8.09
C ASP A 86 -9.74 27.06 -6.81
N ARG A 87 -9.29 26.52 -5.66
CA ARG A 87 -9.37 27.24 -4.39
C ARG A 87 -8.43 28.44 -4.34
N MET A 88 -7.22 28.32 -4.88
CA MET A 88 -6.24 29.39 -5.00
C MET A 88 -6.76 30.52 -5.88
N GLU A 89 -7.38 30.20 -7.01
CA GLU A 89 -8.00 31.19 -7.87
C GLU A 89 -9.15 31.92 -7.18
N ASN A 90 -10.02 31.19 -6.48
CA ASN A 90 -11.10 31.78 -5.68
C ASN A 90 -10.57 32.64 -4.53
N TRP A 91 -9.44 32.27 -3.93
CA TRP A 91 -8.78 33.06 -2.91
C TRP A 91 -8.30 34.40 -3.49
N ASN A 92 -7.59 34.36 -4.63
CA ASN A 92 -7.09 35.56 -5.29
C ASN A 92 -8.23 36.47 -5.78
N LYS A 93 -9.34 35.90 -6.28
CA LYS A 93 -10.54 36.68 -6.67
C LYS A 93 -11.15 37.45 -5.49
N ASN A 94 -11.12 36.88 -4.29
CA ASN A 94 -11.75 37.49 -3.12
C ASN A 94 -10.83 38.45 -2.35
N LEU A 95 -9.52 38.17 -2.32
CA LEU A 95 -8.55 38.91 -1.49
C LEU A 95 -7.53 39.71 -2.31
N GLY A 96 -7.49 39.52 -3.64
CA GLY A 96 -6.56 40.21 -4.55
C GLY A 96 -5.11 39.75 -4.46
N GLN A 97 -4.80 38.71 -3.68
CA GLN A 97 -3.47 38.15 -3.51
C GLN A 97 -3.54 36.63 -3.26
N TYR A 98 -2.49 35.89 -3.61
CA TYR A 98 -2.34 34.47 -3.24
C TYR A 98 -1.80 34.31 -1.80
N PRO A 99 -2.09 33.19 -1.11
CA PRO A 99 -1.50 32.89 0.20
C PRO A 99 0.01 32.67 0.10
N THR A 100 0.74 33.00 1.17
CA THR A 100 2.21 32.88 1.23
C THR A 100 2.64 31.44 1.45
N GLU A 101 1.82 30.67 2.16
CA GLU A 101 2.04 29.27 2.47
C GLU A 101 0.82 28.42 2.11
N LEU A 102 1.06 27.16 1.73
CA LEU A 102 -0.04 26.22 1.46
C LEU A 102 -0.92 25.97 2.70
N ASN A 103 -0.34 26.06 3.90
CA ASN A 103 -1.08 25.91 5.15
C ASN A 103 -2.17 26.98 5.34
N GLU A 104 -1.99 28.19 4.81
CA GLU A 104 -3.00 29.25 4.86
C GLU A 104 -4.21 28.88 3.97
N LEU A 105 -3.97 28.23 2.84
CA LEU A 105 -5.03 27.73 1.95
C LEU A 105 -5.86 26.62 2.62
N ILE A 106 -5.18 25.74 3.35
CA ILE A 106 -5.79 24.61 4.07
C ILE A 106 -6.61 25.14 5.26
N GLY A 107 -5.96 25.92 6.12
CA GLY A 107 -6.51 26.44 7.37
C GLY A 107 -6.97 25.34 8.33
N ASN A 108 -8.00 25.64 9.12
CA ASN A 108 -8.56 24.71 10.12
C ASN A 108 -9.70 23.83 9.57
N ASN A 109 -9.87 23.74 8.25
CA ASN A 109 -10.93 22.91 7.69
C ASN A 109 -10.52 21.43 7.71
N PRO A 110 -11.31 20.54 8.35
CA PRO A 110 -11.01 19.11 8.41
C PRO A 110 -10.93 18.46 7.02
N LEU A 111 -11.76 18.90 6.06
CA LEU A 111 -11.80 18.34 4.71
C LEU A 111 -10.54 18.64 3.88
N ARG A 112 -9.73 19.61 4.31
CA ARG A 112 -8.52 20.04 3.59
C ARG A 112 -7.23 19.59 4.28
N GLN A 113 -7.32 18.93 5.43
CA GLN A 113 -6.13 18.44 6.13
C GLN A 113 -5.34 17.44 5.30
N ASP A 114 -6.03 16.72 4.40
CA ASP A 114 -5.41 15.80 3.46
C ASP A 114 -4.50 16.50 2.45
N TRP A 115 -4.71 17.79 2.14
CA TRP A 115 -3.86 18.55 1.21
C TRP A 115 -2.47 18.90 1.76
N LYS A 116 -2.19 18.55 3.03
CA LYS A 116 -0.83 18.73 3.59
C LYS A 116 0.19 17.86 2.88
N LYS A 117 -0.25 16.72 2.36
CA LYS A 117 0.63 15.72 1.74
C LYS A 117 -0.03 15.10 0.53
N ASP A 118 0.78 14.67 -0.42
CA ASP A 118 0.31 13.94 -1.59
C ASP A 118 -0.11 12.50 -1.25
N ALA A 119 -0.58 11.77 -2.26
CA ALA A 119 -1.00 10.39 -2.09
C ALA A 119 0.14 9.44 -1.64
N TRP A 120 1.41 9.83 -1.82
CA TRP A 120 2.58 9.11 -1.30
C TRP A 120 3.01 9.57 0.10
N ASN A 121 2.19 10.40 0.77
CA ASN A 121 2.43 10.94 2.11
C ASN A 121 3.67 11.85 2.16
N ARG A 122 3.92 12.61 1.08
CA ARG A 122 5.01 13.60 0.96
C ARG A 122 4.47 15.01 0.91
N GLU A 123 5.21 15.97 1.43
CA GLU A 123 4.78 17.36 1.44
C GLU A 123 4.85 17.96 0.03
N TYR A 124 3.87 18.77 -0.32
CA TYR A 124 3.86 19.54 -1.56
C TYR A 124 4.88 20.68 -1.48
N LYS A 125 5.57 20.95 -2.60
CA LYS A 125 6.36 22.16 -2.76
C LYS A 125 5.48 23.27 -3.31
N PHE A 126 5.36 24.35 -2.56
CA PHE A 126 4.57 25.53 -2.94
C PHE A 126 5.48 26.72 -3.19
N MET A 127 5.31 27.38 -4.34
CA MET A 127 6.05 28.58 -4.70
C MET A 127 5.12 29.60 -5.36
N ILE A 128 5.20 30.85 -4.93
CA ILE A 128 4.60 31.98 -5.64
C ILE A 128 5.53 32.38 -6.79
N THR A 129 4.99 32.50 -7.99
CA THR A 129 5.72 32.89 -9.19
C THR A 129 5.27 34.26 -9.71
N LYS A 130 6.02 34.85 -10.65
CA LYS A 130 5.65 36.08 -11.37
C LYS A 130 5.31 37.27 -10.45
N ASN A 131 6.13 37.51 -9.42
CA ASN A 131 5.97 38.61 -8.47
C ASN A 131 4.58 38.66 -7.80
N GLY A 132 4.06 37.52 -7.34
CA GLY A 132 2.77 37.46 -6.64
C GLY A 132 1.56 37.20 -7.53
N LYS A 133 1.75 37.08 -8.86
CA LYS A 133 0.66 36.90 -9.82
C LYS A 133 0.44 35.45 -10.27
N GLY A 134 1.28 34.53 -9.86
CA GLY A 134 1.14 33.11 -10.16
C GLY A 134 1.55 32.25 -8.98
N PHE A 135 1.23 30.97 -9.07
CA PHE A 135 1.64 29.96 -8.09
C PHE A 135 2.01 28.67 -8.79
N LEU A 136 2.82 27.87 -8.12
CA LEU A 136 3.21 26.53 -8.53
C LEU A 136 3.10 25.61 -7.32
N ILE A 137 2.26 24.58 -7.43
CA ILE A 137 2.19 23.46 -6.51
C ILE A 137 2.83 22.27 -7.22
N THR A 138 3.80 21.63 -6.59
CA THR A 138 4.49 20.45 -7.12
C THR A 138 4.48 19.32 -6.10
N SER A 139 4.01 18.14 -6.51
CA SER A 139 4.26 16.88 -5.81
C SER A 139 5.50 16.22 -6.40
N ALA A 140 6.34 15.64 -5.52
CA ALA A 140 7.54 14.88 -5.89
C ALA A 140 7.25 13.49 -6.49
N GLY A 141 6.00 13.24 -6.88
CA GLY A 141 5.59 12.04 -7.59
C GLY A 141 5.79 10.76 -6.79
N SER A 142 6.19 9.70 -7.48
CA SER A 142 6.41 8.36 -6.96
C SER A 142 7.82 8.15 -6.40
N ASP A 143 8.82 8.83 -6.95
CA ASP A 143 10.23 8.68 -6.59
C ASP A 143 10.65 9.53 -5.39
N GLY A 144 9.89 10.60 -5.10
CA GLY A 144 10.06 11.47 -3.95
C GLY A 144 11.15 12.51 -4.12
N LYS A 145 11.57 12.78 -5.36
CA LYS A 145 12.59 13.77 -5.68
C LYS A 145 12.00 14.82 -6.60
N PHE A 146 12.04 16.08 -6.17
CA PHE A 146 11.66 17.19 -7.04
C PHE A 146 12.63 17.34 -8.21
N GLY A 147 12.11 17.75 -9.36
CA GLY A 147 12.84 17.97 -10.61
C GLY A 147 12.94 16.74 -11.51
N THR A 148 12.16 15.70 -11.25
CA THR A 148 12.14 14.44 -12.03
C THR A 148 10.89 14.37 -12.93
N LYS A 149 10.80 13.31 -13.75
CA LYS A 149 9.73 13.17 -14.76
C LYS A 149 8.37 12.82 -14.16
N ASP A 150 8.33 12.31 -12.94
CA ASP A 150 7.12 11.90 -12.25
C ASP A 150 6.54 12.99 -11.34
N ASP A 151 7.17 14.17 -11.31
CA ASP A 151 6.61 15.35 -10.66
C ASP A 151 5.24 15.71 -11.25
N ILE A 152 4.29 16.00 -10.37
CA ILE A 152 2.95 16.46 -10.75
C ILE A 152 2.84 17.93 -10.37
N THR A 153 2.66 18.79 -11.36
CA THR A 153 2.60 20.26 -11.19
C THR A 153 1.20 20.81 -11.46
N SER A 154 0.93 22.01 -10.94
CA SER A 154 -0.34 22.73 -11.11
C SER A 154 -0.44 23.60 -12.37
N GLU A 155 0.59 23.62 -13.23
CA GLU A 155 0.60 24.41 -14.47
C GLU A 155 -0.56 24.03 -15.40
#